data_AF-A0A4V6JIR7-F1
#
_entry.id   AF-A0A4V6JIR7-F1
#
_cell.length_a   1.000
_cell.length_b   1.000
_cell.length_c   1.000
_cell.angle_alpha   90.00
_cell.angle_beta   90.00
_cell.angle_gamma   90.00
#
_symmetry.space_group_name_H-M   'P 1'
#
loop_
_entity.id
_entity.type
_entity.pdbx_description
1 polymer ?
#
loop_
_entity_poly.entity_id
_entity_poly.type
_entity_poly.pdbx_seq_one_letter_code
_entity_poly.pdbx_strand_id
1 'polypeptide(L)'
;MSWQHFKQTYLIKFWSPVPAVIAAGILSTYYFGITGTFWAVTGEFTRWGGQLLQLAGVHTEEWGYFKLIHLEGTPLTRIDGMMIIGMFGGCFAAALWANNVKLRMPHSRIRIAQAVVGGIIAGFGARLAMGCNLAAFFTGIPQFSLHAWFFALATAVGSYFGARFTLLPLFRIPVKIQKVSAASPLTQKPDQARRRFRPGNAGVLRDAGLGALYRAESA
;
A
#
# COMPACT_ATOMS: atom_id res chain seq x y z
N MET A 1 -21.16 22.25 -6.44
CA MET A 1 -20.76 21.46 -5.24
C MET A 1 -19.64 22.20 -4.53
N SER A 2 -19.73 22.44 -3.22
CA SER A 2 -18.62 23.05 -2.47
C SER A 2 -17.43 22.08 -2.38
N TRP A 3 -16.20 22.60 -2.45
CA TRP A 3 -14.97 21.80 -2.35
C TRP A 3 -14.92 20.93 -1.10
N GLN A 4 -15.46 21.42 0.01
CA GLN A 4 -15.56 20.67 1.26
C GLN A 4 -16.50 19.45 1.13
N HIS A 5 -17.62 19.61 0.42
CA HIS A 5 -18.55 18.50 0.18
C HIS A 5 -17.94 17.45 -0.76
N PHE A 6 -17.22 17.87 -1.80
CA PHE A 6 -16.46 16.96 -2.67
C PHE A 6 -15.40 16.17 -1.87
N LYS A 7 -14.62 16.87 -1.04
CA LYS A 7 -13.59 16.25 -0.20
C LYS A 7 -14.19 15.26 0.81
N GLN A 8 -15.29 15.61 1.46
CA GLN A 8 -15.96 14.73 2.42
C GLN A 8 -16.47 13.45 1.74
N THR A 9 -17.10 13.59 0.58
CA THR A 9 -17.80 12.48 -0.10
C THR A 9 -16.85 11.55 -0.85
N TYR A 10 -15.83 12.07 -1.54
CA TYR A 10 -14.97 11.27 -2.40
C TYR A 10 -13.60 10.94 -1.79
N LEU A 11 -13.04 11.81 -0.94
CA LEU A 11 -11.66 11.64 -0.42
C LEU A 11 -11.62 11.14 1.02
N ILE A 12 -12.64 11.43 1.83
CA ILE A 12 -12.64 11.10 3.27
C ILE A 12 -13.54 9.91 3.57
N LYS A 13 -14.71 9.81 2.94
CA LYS A 13 -15.64 8.70 3.16
C LYS A 13 -15.08 7.40 2.59
N PHE A 14 -15.21 6.30 3.35
CA PHE A 14 -14.92 4.97 2.83
C PHE A 14 -15.90 4.63 1.70
N TRP A 15 -15.35 4.31 0.53
CA TRP A 15 -16.13 3.85 -0.62
C TRP A 15 -16.68 2.45 -0.34
N SER A 16 -17.82 2.13 -0.94
CA SER A 16 -18.29 0.74 -0.93
C SER A 16 -17.26 -0.15 -1.65
N PRO A 17 -17.04 -1.38 -1.16
CA PRO A 17 -16.00 -2.25 -1.70
C PRO A 17 -16.28 -2.66 -3.16
N VAL A 18 -17.55 -2.76 -3.55
CA VAL A 18 -17.96 -3.22 -4.88
C VAL A 18 -17.45 -2.28 -6.00
N PRO A 19 -17.75 -0.96 -6.00
CA PRO A 19 -17.17 -0.02 -6.97
C PRO A 19 -15.64 -0.02 -6.99
N ALA A 20 -14.99 -0.15 -5.84
CA ALA A 20 -13.54 -0.14 -5.76
C ALA A 20 -12.93 -1.38 -6.46
N VAL A 21 -13.51 -2.57 -6.25
CA VAL A 21 -13.07 -3.79 -6.91
C VAL A 21 -13.33 -3.75 -8.41
N ILE A 22 -14.49 -3.23 -8.84
CA ILE A 22 -14.81 -3.06 -10.28
C ILE A 22 -13.80 -2.12 -10.94
N ALA A 23 -13.53 -0.95 -10.33
CA ALA A 23 -12.56 0.01 -10.84
C ALA A 23 -11.14 -0.58 -10.90
N ALA A 24 -10.73 -1.32 -9.86
CA ALA A 24 -9.45 -2.01 -9.85
C ALA A 24 -9.35 -3.10 -10.94
N GLY A 25 -10.44 -3.82 -11.21
CA GLY A 25 -10.53 -4.80 -12.28
C GLY A 25 -10.36 -4.17 -13.67
N ILE A 26 -11.08 -3.08 -13.95
CA ILE A 26 -10.95 -2.32 -15.19
C ILE A 26 -9.51 -1.80 -15.36
N LEU A 27 -8.94 -1.24 -14.30
CA LEU A 27 -7.56 -0.74 -14.31
C LEU A 27 -6.55 -1.86 -14.55
N SER A 28 -6.76 -3.03 -13.96
CA SER A 28 -5.92 -4.21 -14.19
C SER A 28 -5.99 -4.69 -15.65
N THR A 29 -7.19 -4.72 -16.24
CA THR A 29 -7.36 -5.08 -17.66
C THR A 29 -6.67 -4.07 -18.58
N TYR A 30 -6.81 -2.77 -18.29
CA TYR A 30 -6.15 -1.71 -19.05
C TYR A 30 -4.62 -1.80 -18.92
N TYR A 31 -4.12 -2.04 -17.71
CA TYR A 31 -2.70 -2.25 -17.44
C TYR A 31 -2.15 -3.44 -18.24
N PHE A 32 -2.86 -4.57 -18.21
CA PHE A 32 -2.48 -5.76 -18.98
C PHE A 32 -2.49 -5.47 -20.49
N GLY A 33 -3.48 -4.74 -21.00
CA GLY A 33 -3.60 -4.39 -22.41
C GLY A 33 -2.47 -3.49 -22.93
N ILE A 34 -1.95 -2.57 -22.10
CA ILE A 34 -0.85 -1.67 -22.51
C ILE A 34 0.51 -2.34 -22.36
N THR A 35 0.74 -2.96 -21.19
CA THR A 35 2.09 -3.41 -20.81
C THR A 35 2.38 -4.83 -21.25
N GLY A 36 1.35 -5.61 -21.59
CA GLY A 36 1.48 -7.06 -21.85
C GLY A 36 1.86 -7.87 -20.60
N THR A 37 1.94 -7.21 -19.44
CA THR A 37 2.35 -7.80 -18.16
C THR A 37 1.21 -7.72 -17.15
N PHE A 38 1.17 -8.68 -16.23
CA PHE A 38 0.15 -8.71 -15.19
C PHE A 38 0.56 -7.82 -14.00
N TRP A 39 -0.43 -7.37 -13.24
CA TRP A 39 -0.19 -6.47 -12.12
C TRP A 39 0.47 -7.23 -10.93
N ALA A 40 1.80 -7.35 -10.97
CA ALA A 40 2.58 -8.05 -9.95
C ALA A 40 3.58 -7.14 -9.25
N VAL A 41 3.54 -7.22 -7.92
CA VAL A 41 4.39 -6.40 -7.05
C VAL A 41 5.49 -7.25 -6.42
N THR A 42 5.24 -8.56 -6.29
CA THR A 42 6.16 -9.51 -5.67
C THR A 42 7.50 -9.44 -6.40
N GLY A 43 7.57 -9.81 -7.68
CA GLY A 43 8.81 -9.90 -8.48
C GLY A 43 9.84 -8.82 -8.19
N GLU A 44 9.45 -7.56 -8.37
CA GLU A 44 10.30 -6.39 -8.13
C GLU A 44 10.76 -6.22 -6.69
N PHE A 45 9.91 -6.45 -5.69
CA PHE A 45 10.35 -6.35 -4.29
C PHE A 45 11.49 -7.32 -3.97
N THR A 46 11.54 -8.48 -4.62
CA THR A 46 12.70 -9.39 -4.46
C THR A 46 13.88 -9.00 -5.32
N ARG A 47 13.69 -8.39 -6.48
CA ARG A 47 14.81 -7.77 -7.21
C ARG A 47 15.45 -6.66 -6.38
N TRP A 48 14.66 -5.80 -5.74
CA TRP A 48 15.15 -4.76 -4.82
C TRP A 48 15.85 -5.38 -3.61
N GLY A 49 15.29 -6.44 -3.03
CA GLY A 49 15.94 -7.20 -1.95
C GLY A 49 17.28 -7.82 -2.38
N GLY A 50 17.35 -8.36 -3.59
CA GLY A 50 18.58 -8.89 -4.19
C GLY A 50 19.64 -7.81 -4.40
N GLN A 51 19.25 -6.65 -4.91
CA GLN A 51 20.15 -5.48 -5.09
C GLN A 51 20.64 -4.93 -3.75
N LEU A 52 19.78 -4.86 -2.72
CA LEU A 52 20.20 -4.48 -1.37
C LEU A 52 21.23 -5.46 -0.79
N LEU A 53 21.08 -6.75 -1.05
CA LEU A 53 22.05 -7.77 -0.64
C LEU A 53 23.36 -7.67 -1.42
N GLN A 54 23.33 -7.29 -2.70
CA GLN A 54 24.55 -6.99 -3.47
C GLN A 54 25.30 -5.79 -2.89
N LEU A 55 24.58 -4.72 -2.53
CA LEU A 55 25.17 -3.56 -1.87
C LEU A 55 25.78 -3.92 -0.50
N ALA A 56 25.27 -4.95 0.16
CA ALA A 56 25.83 -5.52 1.38
C ALA A 56 27.00 -6.50 1.14
N GLY A 57 27.45 -6.67 -0.11
CA GLY A 57 28.61 -7.50 -0.48
C GLY A 57 28.29 -8.98 -0.74
N VAL A 58 27.01 -9.37 -0.85
CA VAL A 58 26.62 -10.75 -1.18
C VAL A 58 26.43 -10.89 -2.69
N HIS A 59 27.14 -11.81 -3.33
CA HIS A 59 27.01 -12.13 -4.76
C HIS A 59 25.70 -12.88 -5.06
N THR A 60 24.56 -12.20 -4.92
CA THR A 60 23.22 -12.77 -5.16
C THR A 60 22.98 -13.13 -6.62
N GLU A 61 23.81 -12.64 -7.54
CA GLU A 61 23.78 -12.92 -8.99
C GLU A 61 24.06 -14.38 -9.33
N GLU A 62 24.82 -15.05 -8.46
CA GLU A 62 25.22 -16.44 -8.67
C GLU A 62 24.10 -17.42 -8.32
N TRP A 63 23.12 -16.99 -7.51
CA TRP A 63 22.05 -17.85 -7.04
C TRP A 63 21.08 -18.15 -8.19
N GLY A 64 20.76 -19.44 -8.37
CA GLY A 64 19.91 -19.90 -9.48
C GLY A 64 18.55 -19.18 -9.56
N TYR A 65 17.99 -18.78 -8.42
CA TYR A 65 16.76 -17.99 -8.36
C TYR A 65 16.90 -16.60 -8.99
N PHE A 66 18.02 -15.92 -8.76
CA PHE A 66 18.28 -14.58 -9.28
C PHE A 66 18.68 -14.58 -10.77
N LYS A 67 19.22 -15.71 -11.25
CA LYS A 67 19.41 -15.98 -12.67
C LYS A 67 18.07 -16.15 -13.42
N LEU A 68 17.08 -16.79 -12.80
CA LEU A 68 15.73 -16.98 -13.38
C LEU A 68 14.93 -15.67 -13.46
N ILE A 69 15.12 -14.73 -12.52
CA ILE A 69 14.35 -13.48 -12.49
C ILE A 69 15.06 -12.28 -13.16
N HIS A 70 16.26 -12.49 -13.71
CA HIS A 70 17.15 -11.51 -14.34
C HIS A 70 17.29 -10.20 -13.54
N LEU A 71 18.42 -10.05 -12.82
CA LEU A 71 18.70 -8.83 -12.05
C LEU A 71 19.06 -7.59 -12.89
N GLU A 72 18.98 -7.67 -14.21
CA GLU A 72 19.42 -6.61 -15.12
C GLU A 72 18.48 -5.40 -15.17
N GLY A 73 18.98 -4.22 -14.80
CA GLY A 73 18.26 -2.94 -14.92
C GLY A 73 17.93 -2.26 -13.59
N THR A 74 17.48 -1.01 -13.65
CA THR A 74 17.05 -0.25 -12.46
C THR A 74 15.53 -0.34 -12.28
N PRO A 75 14.98 -0.05 -11.09
CA PRO A 75 13.53 -0.01 -10.89
C PRO A 75 12.80 0.96 -11.83
N LEU A 76 13.51 1.94 -12.38
CA LEU A 76 12.97 2.96 -13.28
C LEU A 76 12.92 2.49 -14.73
N THR A 77 13.74 1.52 -15.12
CA THR A 77 13.74 0.95 -16.49
C THR A 77 12.73 -0.17 -16.66
N ARG A 78 12.17 -0.69 -15.56
CA ARG A 78 11.24 -1.83 -15.57
C ARG A 78 9.81 -1.34 -15.36
N ILE A 79 8.88 -1.95 -16.10
CA ILE A 79 7.45 -1.64 -16.04
C ILE A 79 6.90 -1.88 -14.62
N ASP A 80 7.27 -3.01 -14.01
CA ASP A 80 6.85 -3.35 -12.66
C ASP A 80 7.39 -2.38 -11.59
N GLY A 81 8.63 -1.90 -11.76
CA GLY A 81 9.27 -0.97 -10.82
C GLY A 81 8.67 0.44 -10.88
N MET A 82 8.39 0.93 -12.09
CA MET A 82 7.64 2.17 -12.31
C MET A 82 6.22 2.08 -11.76
N MET A 83 5.57 0.92 -11.89
CA MET A 83 4.25 0.67 -11.32
C MET A 83 4.26 0.71 -9.79
N ILE A 84 5.29 0.16 -9.12
CA ILE A 84 5.44 0.25 -7.66
C ILE A 84 5.61 1.70 -7.20
N ILE A 85 6.48 2.45 -7.88
CA ILE A 85 6.73 3.87 -7.56
C ILE A 85 5.45 4.69 -7.78
N GLY A 86 4.74 4.45 -8.88
CA GLY A 86 3.46 5.08 -9.19
C GLY A 86 2.37 4.75 -8.17
N MET A 87 2.26 3.49 -7.75
CA MET A 87 1.31 3.06 -6.72
C MET A 87 1.61 3.72 -5.37
N PHE A 88 2.88 3.72 -4.94
CA PHE A 88 3.29 4.37 -3.70
C PHE A 88 3.02 5.89 -3.75
N GLY A 89 3.41 6.54 -4.85
CA GLY A 89 3.16 7.97 -5.07
C GLY A 89 1.67 8.31 -5.10
N GLY A 90 0.85 7.51 -5.78
CA GLY A 90 -0.60 7.68 -5.85
C GLY A 90 -1.28 7.53 -4.48
N CYS A 91 -0.95 6.47 -3.74
CA CYS A 91 -1.45 6.28 -2.37
C CYS A 91 -1.03 7.43 -1.44
N PHE A 92 0.22 7.90 -1.56
CA PHE A 92 0.72 9.00 -0.74
C PHE A 92 0.04 10.33 -1.08
N ALA A 93 -0.12 10.65 -2.37
CA ALA A 93 -0.84 11.83 -2.83
C ALA A 93 -2.31 11.81 -2.37
N ALA A 94 -3.00 10.67 -2.50
CA ALA A 94 -4.37 10.50 -2.03
C ALA A 94 -4.48 10.70 -0.50
N ALA A 95 -3.53 10.16 0.27
CA ALA A 95 -3.51 10.32 1.72
C ALA A 95 -3.27 11.78 2.14
N LEU A 96 -2.39 12.51 1.43
CA LEU A 96 -2.16 13.93 1.64
C LEU A 96 -3.39 14.78 1.30
N TRP A 97 -4.06 14.49 0.18
CA TRP A 97 -5.27 15.20 -0.24
C TRP A 97 -6.43 14.99 0.74
N ALA A 98 -6.58 13.75 1.23
CA ALA A 98 -7.53 13.42 2.31
C ALA A 98 -7.12 14.04 3.67
N ASN A 99 -5.91 14.59 3.79
CA ASN A 99 -5.31 15.09 5.03
C ASN A 99 -5.36 14.07 6.18
N ASN A 100 -5.26 12.78 5.83
CA ASN A 100 -5.38 11.65 6.75
C ASN A 100 -4.02 11.03 7.11
N VAL A 101 -2.91 11.67 6.74
CA VAL A 101 -1.56 11.21 7.10
C VAL A 101 -1.35 11.43 8.60
N LYS A 102 -1.41 10.35 9.37
CA LYS A 102 -1.09 10.33 10.81
C LYS A 102 -0.05 9.26 11.06
N LEU A 103 1.17 9.68 11.39
CA LEU A 103 2.20 8.75 11.84
C LEU A 103 1.78 8.17 13.19
N ARG A 104 1.38 6.89 13.20
CA ARG A 104 0.96 6.18 14.40
C ARG A 104 2.08 5.26 14.85
N MET A 105 2.81 5.65 15.89
CA MET A 105 3.77 4.74 16.50
C MET A 105 3.02 3.64 17.26
N PRO A 106 3.42 2.36 17.09
CA PRO A 106 2.87 1.27 17.88
C PRO A 106 3.37 1.37 19.32
N HIS A 107 2.44 1.46 20.28
CA HIS A 107 2.76 1.53 21.71
C HIS A 107 3.31 0.23 22.32
N SER A 108 3.24 -0.90 21.62
CA SER A 108 3.59 -2.23 22.16
C SER A 108 4.67 -2.90 21.32
N ARG A 109 5.73 -3.38 21.98
CA ARG A 109 6.82 -4.16 21.38
C ARG A 109 6.33 -5.48 20.77
N ILE A 110 5.29 -6.08 21.36
CA ILE A 110 4.68 -7.32 20.86
C ILE A 110 4.08 -7.09 19.46
N ARG A 111 3.44 -5.93 19.24
CA ARG A 111 2.85 -5.59 17.94
C ARG A 111 3.92 -5.37 16.86
N ILE A 112 5.07 -4.81 17.24
CA ILE A 112 6.21 -4.64 16.33
C ILE A 112 6.76 -6.02 15.96
N ALA A 113 7.00 -6.89 16.95
CA ALA A 113 7.47 -8.25 16.72
C ALA A 113 6.51 -9.05 15.83
N GLN A 114 5.19 -8.98 16.09
CA GLN A 114 4.17 -9.60 15.24
C GLN A 114 4.20 -9.10 13.80
N ALA A 115 4.38 -7.79 13.59
CA ALA A 115 4.45 -7.22 12.25
C ALA A 115 5.71 -7.69 11.50
N VAL A 116 6.86 -7.76 12.18
CA VAL A 116 8.12 -8.23 11.59
C VAL A 116 8.04 -9.72 11.25
N VAL A 117 7.67 -10.56 12.22
CA VAL A 117 7.56 -12.02 12.04
C VAL A 117 6.48 -12.36 11.01
N GLY A 118 5.32 -11.70 11.10
CA GLY A 118 4.24 -11.87 10.12
C GLY A 118 4.64 -11.44 8.72
N GLY A 119 5.39 -10.35 8.58
CA GLY A 119 5.93 -9.89 7.31
C GLY A 119 6.91 -10.89 6.68
N ILE A 120 7.81 -11.48 7.48
CA ILE A 120 8.75 -12.51 7.01
C ILE A 120 7.99 -13.75 6.51
N ILE A 121 7.03 -14.25 7.29
CA ILE A 121 6.23 -15.42 6.91
C ILE A 121 5.40 -15.13 5.65
N ALA A 122 4.77 -13.96 5.57
CA ALA A 122 3.97 -13.56 4.41
C ALA A 122 4.84 -13.41 3.15
N GLY A 123 6.04 -12.81 3.28
CA GLY A 123 6.99 -12.68 2.17
C GLY A 123 7.51 -14.04 1.68
N PHE A 124 7.84 -14.94 2.61
CA PHE A 124 8.23 -16.31 2.28
C PHE A 124 7.11 -17.07 1.56
N GLY A 125 5.87 -16.98 2.06
CA GLY A 125 4.70 -17.58 1.41
C GLY A 125 4.43 -17.02 0.02
N ALA A 126 4.52 -15.70 -0.16
CA ALA A 126 4.35 -15.04 -1.46
C ALA A 126 5.39 -15.53 -2.50
N ARG A 127 6.61 -15.85 -2.05
CA ARG A 127 7.65 -16.43 -2.92
C ARG A 127 7.37 -17.86 -3.30
N LEU A 128 7.00 -18.70 -2.33
CA LEU A 128 6.64 -20.10 -2.61
C LEU A 128 5.45 -20.20 -3.56
N ALA A 129 4.48 -19.29 -3.43
CA ALA A 129 3.32 -19.24 -4.32
C ALA A 129 3.59 -18.57 -5.68
N MET A 130 4.79 -17.99 -5.89
CA MET A 130 5.19 -17.24 -7.09
C MET A 130 4.20 -16.11 -7.44
N GLY A 131 3.64 -15.43 -6.44
CA GLY A 131 2.60 -14.42 -6.69
C GLY A 131 2.26 -13.55 -5.47
N CYS A 132 1.37 -12.60 -5.68
CA CYS A 132 0.69 -11.87 -4.60
C CYS A 132 -0.82 -12.02 -4.74
N ASN A 133 -1.55 -11.64 -3.69
CA ASN A 133 -3.02 -11.63 -3.68
C ASN A 133 -3.59 -10.83 -4.86
N LEU A 134 -2.98 -9.68 -5.18
CA LEU A 134 -3.47 -8.81 -6.25
C LEU A 134 -3.34 -9.49 -7.63
N ALA A 135 -2.17 -10.04 -7.96
CA ALA A 135 -1.94 -10.75 -9.22
C ALA A 135 -2.82 -12.01 -9.34
N ALA A 136 -2.95 -12.79 -8.26
CA ALA A 136 -3.76 -14.00 -8.27
C ALA A 136 -5.24 -13.69 -8.51
N PHE A 137 -5.78 -12.64 -7.88
CA PHE A 137 -7.20 -12.31 -7.98
C PHE A 137 -7.59 -11.56 -9.26
N PHE A 138 -6.80 -10.57 -9.70
CA PHE A 138 -7.14 -9.75 -10.86
C PHE A 138 -6.62 -10.30 -12.19
N THR A 139 -5.65 -11.21 -12.16
CA THR A 139 -5.10 -11.81 -13.37
C THR A 139 -5.30 -13.32 -13.38
N GLY A 140 -4.92 -14.03 -12.32
CA GLY A 140 -4.96 -15.49 -12.28
C GLY A 140 -6.37 -16.10 -12.36
N ILE A 141 -7.31 -15.59 -11.56
CA ILE A 141 -8.70 -16.08 -11.55
C ILE A 141 -9.43 -15.80 -12.88
N PRO A 142 -9.40 -14.59 -13.46
CA PRO A 142 -10.00 -14.32 -14.77
C PRO A 142 -9.41 -15.14 -15.92
N GLN A 143 -8.15 -15.54 -15.82
CA GLN A 143 -7.49 -16.45 -16.77
C GLN A 143 -7.82 -17.94 -16.52
N PHE A 144 -8.73 -18.23 -15.57
CA PHE A 144 -9.11 -19.59 -15.16
C PHE A 144 -7.92 -20.47 -14.74
N SER A 145 -6.87 -19.87 -14.17
CA SER A 145 -5.70 -20.62 -13.71
C SER A 145 -6.04 -21.43 -12.45
N LEU A 146 -5.89 -22.75 -12.52
CA LEU A 146 -6.07 -23.65 -11.37
C LEU A 146 -5.18 -23.24 -10.19
N HIS A 147 -3.93 -22.83 -10.46
CA HIS A 147 -3.00 -22.35 -9.42
C HIS A 147 -3.58 -21.17 -8.64
N ALA A 148 -4.21 -20.22 -9.33
CA ALA A 148 -4.80 -19.04 -8.69
C ALA A 148 -5.99 -19.40 -7.79
N TRP A 149 -6.81 -20.38 -8.18
CA TRP A 149 -7.90 -20.90 -7.37
C TRP A 149 -7.40 -21.60 -6.10
N PHE A 150 -6.40 -22.48 -6.23
CA PHE A 150 -5.76 -23.12 -5.07
C PHE A 150 -5.11 -22.08 -4.15
N PHE A 151 -4.39 -21.10 -4.72
CA PHE A 151 -3.80 -20.01 -3.96
C PHE A 151 -4.85 -19.19 -3.22
N ALA A 152 -5.99 -18.88 -3.86
CA ALA A 152 -7.08 -18.14 -3.24
C ALA A 152 -7.66 -18.87 -2.02
N LEU A 153 -7.94 -20.17 -2.17
CA LEU A 153 -8.45 -21.01 -1.09
C LEU A 153 -7.42 -21.15 0.05
N ALA A 154 -6.16 -21.45 -0.28
CA ALA A 154 -5.09 -21.55 0.70
C ALA A 154 -4.88 -20.23 1.46
N THR A 155 -4.95 -19.09 0.76
CA THR A 155 -4.83 -17.76 1.37
C THR A 155 -6.02 -17.45 2.28
N ALA A 156 -7.24 -17.82 1.89
CA ALA A 156 -8.42 -17.64 2.73
C ALA A 156 -8.32 -18.46 4.03
N VAL A 157 -7.97 -19.75 3.91
CA VAL A 157 -7.79 -20.65 5.05
C VAL A 157 -6.63 -20.20 5.93
N GLY A 158 -5.47 -19.88 5.34
CA GLY A 158 -4.30 -19.38 6.05
C GLY A 158 -4.58 -18.06 6.79
N SER A 159 -5.32 -17.14 6.17
CA SER A 159 -5.72 -15.88 6.80
C SER A 159 -6.68 -16.10 7.96
N TYR A 160 -7.63 -17.05 7.84
CA TYR A 160 -8.54 -17.42 8.92
C TYR A 160 -7.79 -17.98 10.13
N PHE A 161 -6.90 -18.95 9.92
CA PHE A 161 -6.09 -19.51 10.99
C PHE A 161 -5.08 -18.50 11.57
N GLY A 162 -4.46 -17.67 10.73
CA GLY A 162 -3.56 -16.61 11.17
C GLY A 162 -4.28 -15.56 12.03
N ALA A 163 -5.49 -15.16 11.64
CA ALA A 163 -6.34 -14.29 12.46
C ALA A 163 -6.70 -14.96 13.79
N ARG A 164 -7.04 -16.25 13.78
CA ARG A 164 -7.36 -16.98 15.02
C ARG A 164 -6.15 -17.10 15.95
N PHE A 165 -4.97 -17.36 15.40
CA PHE A 165 -3.72 -17.48 16.14
C PHE A 165 -3.28 -16.16 16.78
N THR A 166 -3.39 -15.05 16.04
CA THR A 166 -3.04 -13.72 16.57
C THR A 166 -4.00 -13.23 17.66
N LEU A 167 -5.21 -13.80 17.75
CA LEU A 167 -6.19 -13.50 18.80
C LEU A 167 -5.93 -14.25 20.12
N LEU A 168 -4.97 -15.18 20.17
CA LEU A 168 -4.61 -15.92 21.39
C LEU A 168 -4.11 -14.99 22.51
N PRO A 169 -4.38 -15.33 23.78
CA PRO A 169 -4.10 -14.46 24.92
C PRO A 169 -2.62 -14.10 25.09
N LEU A 170 -1.71 -14.96 24.62
CA LEU A 170 -0.26 -14.71 24.62
C LEU A 170 0.15 -13.54 23.70
N PHE A 171 -0.63 -13.30 22.65
CA PHE A 171 -0.37 -12.31 21.60
C PHE A 171 -1.23 -11.05 21.75
N ARG A 172 -2.17 -11.05 22.71
CA ARG A 172 -2.99 -9.87 23.02
C ARG A 172 -2.13 -8.84 23.75
N ILE A 173 -2.11 -7.64 23.18
CA ILE A 173 -1.52 -6.47 23.85
C ILE A 173 -2.32 -6.26 25.15
N PRO A 174 -1.68 -6.11 26.32
CA PRO A 174 -2.37 -5.68 27.53
C PRO A 174 -2.81 -4.23 27.33
N VAL A 175 -3.99 -4.05 26.74
CA VAL A 175 -4.63 -2.74 26.65
C VAL A 175 -5.11 -2.44 28.07
N LYS A 176 -4.34 -1.66 28.83
CA LYS A 176 -4.84 -1.00 30.04
C LYS A 176 -5.94 -0.04 29.60
N ILE A 177 -7.19 -0.51 29.63
CA ILE A 177 -8.36 0.35 29.43
C ILE A 177 -8.44 1.26 30.65
N GLN A 178 -7.95 2.49 30.51
CA GLN A 178 -8.14 3.52 31.51
C GLN A 178 -9.62 3.93 31.45
N LYS A 179 -10.40 3.57 32.48
CA LYS A 179 -11.78 4.02 32.60
C LYS A 179 -11.78 5.53 32.77
N VAL A 180 -12.17 6.24 31.72
CA VAL A 180 -12.37 7.68 31.76
C VAL A 180 -13.79 7.90 32.29
N SER A 181 -13.91 8.33 33.56
CA SER A 181 -15.20 8.52 34.25
C SER A 181 -15.96 9.78 33.79
N ALA A 182 -15.32 10.67 33.03
CA ALA A 182 -15.90 11.88 32.48
C ALA A 182 -15.28 12.17 31.12
N ALA A 183 -16.10 12.51 30.12
CA ALA A 183 -15.61 12.90 28.80
C ALA A 183 -14.49 13.92 28.95
N SER A 184 -13.26 13.55 28.55
CA SER A 184 -12.14 14.47 28.56
C SER A 184 -12.55 15.69 27.72
N PRO A 185 -12.44 16.93 28.25
CA PRO A 185 -12.77 18.11 27.46
C PRO A 185 -11.94 18.06 26.18
N LEU A 186 -12.57 18.33 25.04
CA LEU A 186 -11.90 18.43 23.75
C LEU A 186 -10.91 19.59 23.83
N THR A 187 -9.69 19.35 24.34
CA THR A 187 -8.59 20.31 24.22
C THR A 187 -8.15 20.30 22.76
N GLN A 188 -8.93 20.96 21.91
CA GLN A 188 -8.50 21.31 20.57
C GLN A 188 -7.36 22.32 20.75
N LYS A 189 -6.10 21.85 20.67
CA LYS A 189 -4.93 22.73 20.59
C LYS A 189 -4.94 23.37 19.18
N PRO A 190 -5.35 24.64 19.02
CA PRO A 190 -5.54 25.26 17.71
C PRO A 190 -4.24 25.31 16.90
N ASP A 191 -3.09 25.40 17.57
CA ASP A 191 -1.77 25.41 16.94
C ASP A 191 -1.37 24.06 16.32
N GLN A 192 -1.79 22.94 16.92
CA GLN A 192 -1.56 21.61 16.36
C GLN A 192 -2.49 21.34 15.16
N ALA A 193 -3.71 21.88 15.19
CA ALA A 193 -4.63 21.82 14.05
C ALA A 193 -4.11 22.65 12.87
N ARG A 194 -3.59 23.86 13.10
CA ARG A 194 -2.94 24.69 12.06
C ARG A 194 -1.69 24.01 11.47
N ARG A 195 -0.86 23.35 12.28
CA ARG A 195 0.32 22.61 11.78
C ARG A 195 -0.05 21.36 10.97
N ARG A 196 -1.15 20.66 11.29
CA ARG A 196 -1.67 19.53 10.50
C ARG A 196 -2.40 19.95 9.21
N PHE A 197 -2.88 21.18 9.13
CA PHE A 197 -3.54 21.70 7.92
C PHE A 197 -2.56 22.21 6.85
N ARG A 198 -1.33 22.57 7.22
CA ARG A 198 -0.34 23.14 6.28
C ARG A 198 0.19 22.15 5.23
N PRO A 199 0.46 20.86 5.49
CA PRO A 199 1.03 19.99 4.47
C PRO A 199 0.08 19.73 3.30
N GLY A 200 -1.23 19.57 3.56
CA GLY A 200 -2.22 19.27 2.53
C GLY A 200 -2.69 20.47 1.70
N ASN A 201 -2.63 21.69 2.27
CA ASN A 201 -3.05 22.90 1.55
C ASN A 201 -1.88 23.63 0.86
N ALA A 202 -0.63 23.47 1.31
CA ALA A 202 0.51 24.18 0.72
C ALA A 202 0.88 23.65 -0.68
N GLY A 203 0.62 22.38 -1.01
CA GLY A 203 0.83 21.85 -2.36
C GLY A 203 -0.24 22.33 -3.35
N VAL A 204 -1.51 22.32 -2.93
CA VAL A 204 -2.65 22.68 -3.82
C VAL A 204 -2.71 24.19 -4.10
N LEU A 205 -2.29 25.04 -3.14
CA LEU A 205 -2.22 26.48 -3.36
C LEU A 205 -0.99 26.92 -4.18
N ARG A 206 0.09 26.12 -4.23
CA ARG A 206 1.26 26.46 -5.05
C ARG A 206 1.00 26.23 -6.54
N ASP A 207 0.31 25.16 -6.89
CA ASP A 207 -0.03 24.88 -8.30
C ASP A 207 -1.22 25.71 -8.80
N ALA A 208 -2.18 26.04 -7.93
CA ALA A 208 -3.27 26.97 -8.28
C ALA A 208 -2.79 28.42 -8.42
N GLY A 209 -1.73 28.83 -7.70
CA GLY A 209 -1.12 30.16 -7.82
C GLY A 209 -0.29 30.34 -9.10
N LEU A 210 0.41 29.29 -9.56
CA LEU A 210 1.18 29.36 -10.81
C LEU A 210 0.29 29.30 -12.07
N GLY A 211 -0.83 28.58 -12.05
CA GLY A 211 -1.78 28.56 -13.17
C GLY A 211 -2.57 29.86 -13.36
N ALA A 212 -2.76 30.64 -12.29
CA ALA A 212 -3.43 31.93 -12.35
C ALA A 212 -2.50 33.08 -12.80
N LEU A 213 -1.21 33.00 -12.47
CA LEU A 213 -0.23 34.00 -12.91
C LEU A 213 0.10 33.88 -14.41
N TYR A 214 0.11 32.69 -14.99
CA TYR A 214 0.34 32.52 -16.43
C TYR A 214 -0.83 32.95 -17.33
N ARG A 215 -2.02 33.22 -16.77
CA ARG A 215 -3.20 33.65 -17.56
C ARG A 215 -3.48 35.16 -17.48
N ALA A 216 -2.71 35.89 -16.66
CA ALA A 216 -2.79 37.35 -16.56
C ALA A 216 -1.75 38.08 -17.44
N GLU A 217 -0.82 37.35 -18.06
CA GLU A 217 0.25 37.91 -18.91
C GLU A 217 0.03 37.62 -20.40
N SER A 218 -1.18 37.19 -20.79
CA SER A 218 -1.53 36.81 -22.17
C SER A 218 -2.92 37.27 -22.63
N ALA A 219 -3.51 38.26 -21.96
CA ALA A 219 -4.76 38.91 -22.36
C ALA A 219 -4.68 40.42 -22.11
#